data_AF-A0A1Q9S2V1-F1
#
_entry.id   AF-A0A1Q9S2V1-F1
#
_cell.length_a   1.000
_cell.length_b   1.000
_cell.length_c   1.000
_cell.angle_alpha   90.00
_cell.angle_beta   90.00
_cell.angle_gamma   90.00
#
_symmetry.space_group_name_H-M   'P 1'
#
loop_
_entity.id
_entity.type
_entity.pdbx_description
1 polymer ?
#
loop_
_entity_poly.entity_id
_entity_poly.type
_entity_poly.pdbx_seq_one_letter_code
_entity_poly.pdbx_strand_id
1 'polypeptide(L)' 'MITVEDDGGEHSRHRPTVPGAGVGLRGVEDRVQAAGGTFEAGPAGSGFRVRAEFRLAEGER' A
#
# COMPACT_ATOMS: atom_id res chain seq x y z
N MET A 1 -5.18 -10.07 -5.93
CA MET A 1 -4.10 -9.06 -5.82
C MET A 1 -4.72 -7.69 -5.96
N ILE A 2 -4.34 -6.75 -5.10
CA ILE A 2 -4.78 -5.34 -5.12
C ILE A 2 -3.52 -4.47 -5.27
N THR A 3 -3.55 -3.47 -6.14
CA THR A 3 -2.44 -2.53 -6.36
C THR A 3 -2.99 -1.10 -6.45
N VAL A 4 -2.29 -0.17 -5.80
CA VAL A 4 -2.57 1.26 -5.85
C VAL A 4 -1.27 1.99 -6.20
N GLU A 5 -1.32 2.85 -7.20
CA GLU A 5 -0.17 3.62 -7.71
C GLU A 5 -0.50 5.11 -7.72
N ASP A 6 0.40 5.91 -7.14
CA ASP A 6 0.48 7.37 -7.26
C ASP A 6 1.65 7.67 -8.22
N ASP A 7 1.46 8.55 -9.20
CA ASP A 7 2.49 8.94 -10.16
C ASP A 7 3.39 10.09 -9.67
N GLY A 8 3.10 10.63 -8.48
CA GLY A 8 3.86 11.69 -7.82
C GLY A 8 3.51 13.11 -8.27
N GLY A 9 2.68 13.26 -9.32
CA GLY A 9 2.23 14.53 -9.91
C GLY A 9 3.34 15.44 -10.48
N GLU A 10 3.00 16.33 -11.41
CA GLU A 10 3.97 17.25 -12.07
C GLU A 10 4.58 18.32 -11.14
N HIS A 11 4.01 18.54 -9.95
CA HIS A 11 4.39 19.60 -9.01
C HIS A 11 4.92 19.07 -7.66
N SER A 12 5.73 18.01 -7.66
CA SER A 12 6.25 17.38 -6.42
C SER A 12 7.16 18.29 -5.56
N ARG A 13 7.47 19.52 -6.01
CA ARG A 13 8.37 20.47 -5.34
C ARG A 13 7.80 21.10 -4.06
N HIS A 14 6.51 20.92 -3.77
CA HIS A 14 5.84 21.51 -2.60
C HIS A 14 4.82 20.55 -1.96
N ARG A 15 5.14 19.25 -1.85
CA ARG A 15 4.30 18.34 -1.07
C ARG A 15 4.53 18.62 0.43
N PRO A 16 3.51 19.06 1.19
CA PRO A 16 3.67 19.27 2.61
C PRO A 16 4.06 17.95 3.29
N THR A 17 5.03 18.00 4.20
CA THR A 17 5.37 16.84 5.03
C THR A 17 4.16 16.56 5.93
N VAL A 18 3.40 15.52 5.59
CA VAL A 18 2.22 15.16 6.38
C VAL A 18 2.70 14.38 7.61
N PRO A 19 2.38 14.82 8.84
CA PRO A 19 2.73 14.06 10.03
C PRO A 19 2.00 12.72 10.04
N GLY A 20 2.77 11.65 10.22
CA GLY A 20 2.27 10.28 10.21
C GLY A 20 3.35 9.38 9.67
N ALA A 21 4.13 8.76 10.55
CA ALA A 21 5.29 7.93 10.23
C ALA A 21 4.92 6.59 9.56
N GLY A 22 4.01 6.59 8.59
CA GLY A 22 3.49 5.39 7.93
C GLY A 22 2.50 4.58 8.77
N VAL A 23 1.87 5.16 9.79
CA VAL A 23 0.90 4.46 10.68
C VAL A 23 -0.23 3.80 9.87
N GLY A 24 -0.72 4.48 8.83
CA GLY A 24 -1.72 3.92 7.93
C GLY A 24 -1.22 2.68 7.17
N LEU A 25 0.02 2.71 6.67
CA LEU A 25 0.64 1.60 5.97
C LEU A 25 0.88 0.40 6.90
N ARG A 26 1.37 0.63 8.13
CA ARG A 26 1.53 -0.42 9.15
C ARG A 26 0.20 -1.10 9.47
N GLY A 27 -0.86 -0.32 9.69
CA GLY A 27 -2.19 -0.90 9.94
C GLY A 27 -2.70 -1.72 8.76
N VAL A 28 -2.37 -1.36 7.52
CA VAL A 28 -2.70 -2.18 6.33
C VAL A 28 -1.86 -3.44 6.28
N GLU A 29 -0.55 -3.34 6.51
CA GLU A 29 0.36 -4.49 6.60
C GLU A 29 -0.14 -5.53 7.60
N ASP A 30 -0.46 -5.11 8.83
CA ASP A 30 -0.99 -5.98 9.89
C ASP A 30 -2.26 -6.71 9.44
N ARG A 31 -3.19 -6.00 8.79
CA ARG A 31 -4.45 -6.59 8.31
C ARG A 31 -4.25 -7.55 7.13
N VAL A 32 -3.33 -7.24 6.23
CA VAL A 32 -3.00 -8.11 5.09
C VAL A 32 -2.36 -9.41 5.60
N GLN A 33 -1.41 -9.31 6.53
CA GLN A 33 -0.79 -10.48 7.15
C GLN A 33 -1.80 -11.31 7.94
N ALA A 34 -2.70 -10.68 8.70
CA ALA A 34 -3.78 -11.37 9.42
C ALA A 34 -4.73 -12.14 8.49
N ALA A 35 -4.91 -11.67 7.25
CA ALA A 35 -5.67 -12.35 6.21
C ALA A 35 -4.84 -13.41 5.42
N GLY A 36 -3.62 -13.73 5.87
CA GLY A 36 -2.74 -14.69 5.19
C GLY A 36 -2.12 -14.17 3.90
N GLY A 37 -2.08 -12.85 3.73
CA GLY A 37 -1.55 -12.18 2.56
C GLY A 37 -0.13 -11.66 2.71
N THR A 38 0.38 -11.05 1.64
CA THR A 38 1.67 -10.33 1.60
C THR A 38 1.44 -8.87 1.23
N PHE A 39 2.26 -7.98 1.78
CA PHE A 39 2.14 -6.53 1.61
C PHE A 39 3.48 -5.89 1.27
N GLU A 40 3.48 -4.99 0.29
CA GLU A 40 4.63 -4.18 -0.09
C GLU A 40 4.19 -2.73 -0.29
N ALA A 41 4.96 -1.78 0.23
CA ALA A 41 4.73 -0.35 0.01
C ALA A 41 6.06 0.39 -0.14
N GLY A 42 6.19 1.22 -1.17
CA GLY A 42 7.40 1.99 -1.39
C GLY A 42 7.38 2.85 -2.64
N PRO A 43 8.45 3.65 -2.86
CA PRO A 43 8.62 4.44 -4.08
C PRO A 43 8.61 3.57 -5.33
N ALA A 44 7.97 4.06 -6.39
CA ALA A 44 7.92 3.41 -7.70
C ALA A 44 7.92 4.48 -8.80
N GLY A 45 8.99 4.52 -9.62
CA GLY A 45 9.18 5.58 -10.61
C GLY A 45 9.21 6.97 -9.96
N SER A 46 8.38 7.88 -10.46
CA SER A 46 8.20 9.24 -9.91
C SER A 46 7.27 9.32 -8.70
N GLY A 47 6.62 8.22 -8.32
CA GLY A 47 5.61 8.22 -7.27
C GLY A 47 5.73 7.04 -6.30
N PHE A 48 4.60 6.47 -5.91
CA PHE A 48 4.52 5.51 -4.82
C PHE A 48 3.56 4.37 -5.17
N ARG A 49 3.92 3.14 -4.78
CA ARG A 49 3.10 1.96 -5.01
C ARG A 49 2.83 1.22 -3.72
N VAL A 50 1.60 0.71 -3.61
CA VAL A 50 1.18 -0.25 -2.61
C VAL A 50 0.66 -1.50 -3.29
N ARG A 51 1.11 -2.68 -2.85
CA ARG A 51 0.67 -3.98 -3.35
C ARG A 51 0.25 -4.87 -2.19
N ALA A 52 -0.90 -5.51 -2.32
CA ALA A 52 -1.39 -6.53 -1.41
C ALA A 52 -1.81 -7.78 -2.17
N GLU A 53 -1.36 -8.94 -1.72
CA GLU A 53 -1.74 -10.24 -2.27
C GLU A 53 -2.41 -11.07 -1.19
N PHE A 54 -3.52 -11.71 -1.52
CA PHE A 54 -4.28 -12.54 -0.60
C PHE A 54 -4.41 -13.93 -1.20
N ARG A 55 -4.35 -14.97 -0.36
CA ARG A 55 -4.79 -16.29 -0.76
C ARG A 55 -6.30 -16.30 -0.62
N LEU A 56 -7.01 -16.42 -1.74
CA LEU A 56 -8.46 -16.63 -1.68
C LEU A 56 -8.65 -18.05 -1.12
N ALA A 57 -9.25 -18.16 0.07
CA ALA A 57 -9.82 -19.43 0.48
C ALA A 57 -10.94 -19.78 -0.49
N GLU A 58 -11.00 -21.02 -0.96
CA GLU A 58 -12.16 -21.52 -1.68
C GLU A 58 -13.35 -21.44 -0.72
N GLY A 59 -14.29 -20.53 -0.99
CA GLY A 59 -15.42 -20.32 -0.10
C GLY A 59 -16.27 -21.58 0.02
N GLU A 60 -16.51 -22.04 1.25
CA GLU A 60 -17.61 -22.95 1.56
C GLU A 60 -18.92 -22.26 1.13
N ARG A 61 -19.69 -22.97 0.31
CA ARG A 61 -20.95 -22.49 -0.28
C ARG A 61 -22.09 -22.57 0.72
#